data_AF-A0A9D9DSU0-F1
#
_entry.id   AF-A0A9D9DSU0-F1
#
_cell.length_a   1.000
_cell.length_b   1.000
_cell.length_c   1.000
_cell.angle_alpha   90.00
_cell.angle_beta   90.00
_cell.angle_gamma   90.00
#
_symmetry.space_group_name_H-M   'P 1'
#
loop_
_entity.id
_entity.type
_entity.pdbx_description
1 polymer ?
#
loop_
_entity_poly.entity_id
_entity_poly.type
_entity_poly.pdbx_seq_one_letter_code
_entity_poly.pdbx_strand_id
1 'polypeptide(L)'
;MNYNERNRHKRDAFIQFDCDQHQYIHNGHIFKSVTTIVDECFKQFDADYWARRKAPSLGMTPQQVKDMWNRKGEISRNLGTQMHTKIEHYYLGTPHHLDDQDGTDRLFALFTKNHTLHPYRTEWAIFDEESRVAGTLDFLDYQNGKFSIYDWKRSNKVVDRNGTPEKANRWGDHAYAPIAHIVDTTFWHYALQVSIYRYILEKNYGIQVSDNHLAVFHPDYDRPHVVDTPYLKDEVISVLNKRKSEF
;
A
#
# COMPACT_ATOMS: atom_id res chain seq x y z
N MET A 1 -8.70 25.03 8.86
CA MET A 1 -8.71 24.31 7.58
C MET A 1 -7.43 23.51 7.48
N ASN A 2 -7.51 22.19 7.43
CA ASN A 2 -6.32 21.32 7.33
C ASN A 2 -5.77 21.32 5.88
N TYR A 3 -4.62 20.69 5.65
CA TYR A 3 -4.03 20.66 4.30
C TYR A 3 -4.85 19.84 3.30
N ASN A 4 -5.62 18.84 3.74
CA ASN A 4 -6.56 18.10 2.87
C ASN A 4 -7.64 19.02 2.28
N GLU A 5 -8.21 19.89 3.12
CA GLU A 5 -9.21 20.88 2.71
C GLU A 5 -8.59 22.01 1.87
N ARG A 6 -7.41 22.50 2.26
CA ARG A 6 -6.68 23.56 1.53
C ARG A 6 -6.29 23.11 0.12
N ASN A 7 -5.85 21.86 0.00
CA ASN A 7 -5.38 21.27 -1.25
C ASN A 7 -6.46 20.39 -1.91
N ARG A 8 -7.73 20.70 -1.68
CA ARG A 8 -8.86 19.99 -2.28
C ARG A 8 -8.77 20.03 -3.80
N HIS A 9 -8.90 18.86 -4.45
CA HIS A 9 -8.93 18.79 -5.90
C HIS A 9 -10.38 18.74 -6.40
N LYS A 10 -10.65 19.32 -7.58
CA LYS A 10 -12.00 19.29 -8.18
C LYS A 10 -12.56 17.87 -8.35
N ARG A 11 -11.67 16.87 -8.47
CA ARG A 11 -12.05 15.46 -8.66
C ARG A 11 -12.51 14.77 -7.38
N ASP A 12 -12.19 15.32 -6.21
CA ASP A 12 -12.54 14.73 -4.91
C ASP A 12 -14.07 14.61 -4.73
N ALA A 13 -14.85 15.45 -5.42
CA ALA A 13 -16.31 15.40 -5.39
C ALA A 13 -16.91 14.20 -6.14
N PHE A 14 -16.13 13.47 -6.94
CA PHE A 14 -16.63 12.39 -7.80
C PHE A 14 -16.23 11.00 -7.33
N ILE A 15 -15.55 10.86 -6.20
CA ILE A 15 -15.17 9.55 -5.66
C ILE A 15 -15.59 9.47 -4.20
N GLN A 16 -16.27 8.38 -3.87
CA GLN A 16 -16.63 8.04 -2.49
C GLN A 16 -15.96 6.71 -2.14
N PHE A 17 -15.41 6.63 -0.94
CA PHE A 17 -14.96 5.38 -0.35
C PHE A 17 -15.97 4.95 0.72
N ASP A 18 -16.57 3.78 0.53
CA ASP A 18 -17.41 3.11 1.52
C ASP A 18 -16.49 2.21 2.36
N CYS A 19 -16.25 2.61 3.62
CA CYS A 19 -15.35 1.90 4.52
C CYS A 19 -15.94 0.56 5.01
N ASP A 20 -17.26 0.44 5.10
CA ASP A 20 -17.94 -0.78 5.59
C ASP A 20 -17.90 -1.88 4.53
N GLN A 21 -18.11 -1.52 3.27
CA GLN A 21 -18.04 -2.44 2.14
C GLN A 21 -16.62 -2.55 1.54
N HIS A 22 -15.71 -1.66 1.94
CA HIS A 22 -14.37 -1.51 1.36
C HIS A 22 -14.41 -1.28 -0.16
N GLN A 23 -15.30 -0.37 -0.61
CA GLN A 23 -15.57 -0.13 -2.04
C GLN A 23 -15.35 1.34 -2.43
N TYR A 24 -14.86 1.54 -3.64
CA TYR A 24 -14.78 2.86 -4.25
C TYR A 24 -15.95 3.05 -5.23
N ILE A 25 -16.67 4.14 -5.10
CA ILE A 25 -17.86 4.45 -5.89
C ILE A 25 -17.63 5.77 -6.63
N HIS A 26 -17.66 5.70 -7.96
CA HIS A 26 -17.57 6.86 -8.85
C HIS A 26 -18.82 6.94 -9.72
N ASN A 27 -19.61 8.00 -9.56
CA ASN A 27 -20.86 8.23 -10.31
C ASN A 27 -21.80 7.00 -10.32
N GLY A 28 -21.94 6.31 -9.18
CA GLY A 28 -22.79 5.12 -9.03
C GLY A 28 -22.17 3.81 -9.53
N HIS A 29 -20.95 3.82 -10.05
CA HIS A 29 -20.22 2.63 -10.47
C HIS A 29 -19.15 2.24 -9.45
N ILE A 30 -19.07 0.95 -9.13
CA ILE A 30 -18.03 0.39 -8.27
C ILE A 30 -16.73 0.29 -9.06
N PHE A 31 -15.68 0.91 -8.54
CA PHE A 31 -14.33 0.87 -9.08
C PHE A 31 -13.51 -0.16 -8.32
N LYS A 32 -12.61 -0.82 -9.04
CA LYS A 32 -11.73 -1.83 -8.45
C LYS A 32 -10.61 -1.14 -7.70
N SER A 33 -10.23 -1.64 -6.52
CA SER A 33 -9.14 -1.05 -5.76
C SER A 33 -7.80 -1.30 -6.44
N VAL A 34 -6.85 -0.37 -6.28
CA VAL A 34 -5.46 -0.57 -6.74
C VAL A 34 -4.86 -1.83 -6.11
N THR A 35 -5.11 -2.10 -4.83
CA THR A 35 -4.59 -3.30 -4.16
C THR A 35 -5.12 -4.59 -4.79
N THR A 36 -6.39 -4.65 -5.17
CA THR A 36 -6.96 -5.82 -5.87
C THR A 36 -6.37 -5.97 -7.27
N ILE A 37 -6.16 -4.88 -8.02
CA ILE A 37 -5.50 -4.94 -9.33
C ILE A 37 -4.07 -5.50 -9.23
N VAL A 38 -3.33 -5.05 -8.22
CA VAL A 38 -1.97 -5.54 -7.96
C VAL A 38 -2.02 -7.03 -7.60
N ASP A 39 -2.87 -7.43 -6.66
CA ASP A 39 -2.98 -8.83 -6.20
C ASP A 39 -3.26 -9.81 -7.35
N GLU A 40 -4.15 -9.43 -8.27
CA GLU A 40 -4.47 -10.24 -9.46
C GLU A 40 -3.33 -10.39 -10.47
N CYS A 41 -2.31 -9.54 -10.39
CA CYS A 41 -1.12 -9.70 -11.20
C CYS A 41 -0.21 -10.82 -10.68
N PHE A 42 -0.38 -11.30 -9.45
CA PHE A 42 0.53 -12.26 -8.81
C PHE A 42 -0.15 -13.56 -8.41
N LYS A 43 0.67 -14.54 -8.04
CA LYS A 43 0.20 -15.88 -7.69
C LYS A 43 -0.49 -15.86 -6.34
N GLN A 44 -1.71 -16.38 -6.33
CA GLN A 44 -2.53 -16.46 -5.13
C GLN A 44 -2.04 -17.56 -4.19
N PHE A 45 -2.08 -17.28 -2.89
CA PHE A 45 -1.65 -18.23 -1.87
C PHE A 45 -2.63 -19.42 -1.76
N ASP A 46 -2.17 -20.60 -2.16
CA ASP A 46 -2.95 -21.83 -2.01
C ASP A 46 -2.94 -22.33 -0.56
N ALA A 47 -3.84 -21.76 0.24
CA ALA A 47 -3.96 -22.06 1.66
C ALA A 47 -4.24 -23.54 1.93
N ASP A 48 -5.02 -24.22 1.09
CA ASP A 48 -5.34 -25.64 1.29
C ASP A 48 -4.14 -26.55 1.03
N TYR A 49 -3.41 -26.32 -0.07
CA TYR A 49 -2.18 -27.04 -0.37
C TYR A 49 -1.15 -26.88 0.75
N TRP A 50 -0.88 -25.64 1.14
CA TRP A 50 0.13 -25.36 2.17
C TRP A 50 -0.30 -25.81 3.56
N ALA A 51 -1.58 -25.72 3.91
CA ALA A 51 -2.08 -26.17 5.20
C ALA A 51 -1.92 -27.68 5.37
N ARG A 52 -2.23 -28.47 4.33
CA ARG A 52 -2.02 -29.94 4.35
C ARG A 52 -0.55 -30.31 4.57
N ARG A 53 0.38 -29.55 3.99
CA ARG A 53 1.82 -29.77 4.16
C ARG A 53 2.33 -29.35 5.53
N LYS A 54 1.82 -28.25 6.10
CA LYS A 54 2.34 -27.70 7.35
C LYS A 54 1.74 -28.36 8.59
N ALA A 55 0.48 -28.82 8.50
CA ALA A 55 -0.29 -29.45 9.57
C ALA A 55 0.48 -30.53 10.36
N PRO A 56 1.13 -31.54 9.72
CA PRO A 56 1.85 -32.57 10.46
C PRO A 56 2.99 -32.03 11.33
N SER A 57 3.76 -31.06 10.82
CA SER A 57 4.89 -30.46 11.56
C SER A 57 4.47 -29.64 12.78
N LEU A 58 3.20 -29.21 12.83
CA LEU A 58 2.65 -28.40 13.91
C LEU A 58 1.77 -29.22 14.86
N GLY A 59 1.52 -30.51 14.57
CA GLY A 59 0.56 -31.31 15.32
C GLY A 59 -0.88 -30.79 15.24
N MET A 60 -1.24 -30.11 14.14
CA MET A 60 -2.53 -29.48 13.91
C MET A 60 -3.26 -30.09 12.71
N THR A 61 -4.57 -29.91 12.61
CA THR A 61 -5.32 -30.21 11.37
C THR A 61 -5.10 -29.11 10.32
N PRO A 62 -5.29 -29.39 9.01
CA PRO A 62 -5.22 -28.36 7.98
C PRO A 62 -6.16 -27.17 8.25
N GLN A 63 -7.36 -27.42 8.80
CA GLN A 63 -8.29 -26.34 9.14
C GLN A 63 -7.73 -25.45 10.25
N GLN A 64 -7.18 -26.05 11.33
CA GLN A 64 -6.55 -25.27 12.42
C GLN A 64 -5.38 -24.42 11.92
N VAL A 65 -4.59 -24.92 10.96
CA VAL A 65 -3.51 -24.14 10.35
C VAL A 65 -4.05 -22.95 9.56
N LYS A 66 -5.13 -23.14 8.77
CA LYS A 66 -5.79 -22.04 8.06
C LYS A 66 -6.38 -21.01 9.02
N ASP A 67 -7.05 -21.45 10.08
CA ASP A 67 -7.61 -20.55 11.10
C ASP A 67 -6.52 -19.75 11.82
N MET A 68 -5.38 -20.39 12.12
CA MET A 68 -4.21 -19.70 12.67
C MET A 68 -3.66 -18.64 11.70
N TRP A 69 -3.54 -18.94 10.41
CA TRP A 69 -3.08 -17.97 9.40
C TRP A 69 -4.07 -16.82 9.23
N ASN A 70 -5.36 -17.12 9.16
CA ASN A 70 -6.42 -16.12 9.06
C ASN A 70 -6.39 -15.17 10.25
N ARG A 71 -6.30 -15.70 11.49
CA ARG A 71 -6.20 -14.90 12.71
C ARG A 71 -4.93 -14.01 12.72
N LYS A 72 -3.79 -14.55 12.29
CA LYS A 72 -2.55 -13.75 12.16
C LYS A 72 -2.69 -12.64 11.12
N GLY A 73 -3.34 -12.93 10.00
CA GLY A 73 -3.62 -11.95 8.94
C GLY A 73 -4.57 -10.84 9.43
N GLU A 74 -5.64 -11.20 10.15
CA GLU A 74 -6.56 -10.25 10.78
C GLU A 74 -5.86 -9.33 11.77
N ILE A 75 -5.08 -9.88 12.70
CA ILE A 75 -4.29 -9.08 13.66
C ILE A 75 -3.34 -8.14 12.91
N SER A 76 -2.63 -8.63 11.90
CA SER A 76 -1.68 -7.82 11.13
C SER A 76 -2.36 -6.68 10.39
N ARG A 77 -3.53 -6.93 9.79
CA ARG A 77 -4.34 -5.90 9.11
C ARG A 77 -4.85 -4.85 10.11
N ASN A 78 -5.40 -5.28 11.24
CA ASN A 78 -5.93 -4.36 12.26
C ASN A 78 -4.84 -3.46 12.83
N LEU A 79 -3.65 -4.00 13.11
CA LEU A 79 -2.50 -3.21 13.57
C LEU A 79 -1.98 -2.26 12.47
N GLY A 80 -2.02 -2.70 11.20
CA GLY A 80 -1.75 -1.84 10.05
C GLY A 80 -2.72 -0.66 9.97
N THR A 81 -4.03 -0.91 10.04
CA THR A 81 -5.05 0.15 10.05
C THR A 81 -4.84 1.14 11.19
N GLN A 82 -4.57 0.65 12.40
CA GLN A 82 -4.27 1.51 13.56
C GLN A 82 -3.03 2.37 13.33
N MET A 83 -1.97 1.81 12.73
CA MET A 83 -0.78 2.58 12.37
C MET A 83 -1.11 3.73 11.41
N HIS A 84 -1.87 3.46 10.34
CA HIS A 84 -2.25 4.51 9.39
C HIS A 84 -3.07 5.61 10.06
N THR A 85 -4.10 5.25 10.83
CA THR A 85 -4.92 6.21 11.58
C THR A 85 -4.09 7.09 12.52
N LYS A 86 -3.10 6.51 13.21
CA LYS A 86 -2.18 7.26 14.09
C LYS A 86 -1.32 8.25 13.30
N ILE A 87 -0.75 7.81 12.17
CA ILE A 87 0.08 8.66 11.30
C ILE A 87 -0.75 9.80 10.70
N GLU A 88 -1.96 9.51 10.21
CA GLU A 88 -2.89 10.50 9.68
C GLU A 88 -3.19 11.58 10.72
N HIS A 89 -3.63 11.17 11.93
CA HIS A 89 -3.92 12.11 13.01
C HIS A 89 -2.71 12.95 13.41
N TYR A 90 -1.51 12.36 13.44
CA TYR A 90 -0.27 13.09 13.71
C TYR A 90 -0.07 14.23 12.72
N TYR A 91 -0.18 13.96 11.41
CA TYR A 91 0.01 15.00 10.40
C TYR A 91 -1.14 16.01 10.37
N LEU A 92 -2.39 15.58 10.60
CA LEU A 92 -3.54 16.48 10.71
C LEU A 92 -3.51 17.37 11.97
N GLY A 93 -2.63 17.07 12.94
CA GLY A 93 -2.54 17.79 14.21
C GLY A 93 -3.76 17.56 15.11
N THR A 94 -4.49 16.46 14.93
CA THR A 94 -5.63 16.11 15.76
C THR A 94 -5.18 15.33 16.99
N PRO A 95 -5.82 15.51 18.16
CA PRO A 95 -5.49 14.73 19.34
C PRO A 95 -5.63 13.23 19.07
N HIS A 96 -4.59 12.47 19.40
CA HIS A 96 -4.63 11.02 19.37
C HIS A 96 -3.87 10.47 20.57
N HIS A 97 -4.42 9.43 21.20
CA HIS A 97 -3.72 8.72 22.26
C HIS A 97 -2.68 7.79 21.62
N LEU A 98 -1.39 8.13 21.81
CA LEU A 98 -0.29 7.23 21.48
C LEU A 98 -0.20 6.17 22.57
N ASP A 99 -1.01 5.13 22.48
CA ASP A 99 -0.74 3.88 23.18
C ASP A 99 0.13 3.00 22.26
N ASP A 100 1.43 2.93 22.56
CA ASP A 100 2.41 2.17 21.77
C ASP A 100 2.29 0.68 22.10
N GLN A 101 1.22 0.05 21.63
CA GLN A 101 0.90 -1.34 21.94
C GLN A 101 1.86 -2.33 21.27
N ASP A 102 2.53 -1.93 20.19
CA ASP A 102 3.30 -2.86 19.35
C ASP A 102 4.64 -2.32 18.84
N GLY A 103 5.14 -1.19 19.35
CA GLY A 103 6.44 -0.60 19.00
C GLY A 103 6.43 0.26 17.73
N THR A 104 5.32 0.31 17.00
CA THR A 104 5.21 1.10 15.76
C THR A 104 5.29 2.60 16.04
N ASP A 105 4.75 3.07 17.18
CA ASP A 105 4.72 4.50 17.50
C ASP A 105 6.14 5.01 17.79
N ARG A 106 6.95 4.21 18.47
CA ARG A 106 8.39 4.49 18.65
C ARG A 106 9.11 4.62 17.31
N LEU A 107 8.88 3.69 16.38
CA LEU A 107 9.54 3.72 15.07
C LEU A 107 9.11 4.94 14.25
N PHE A 108 7.83 5.28 14.28
CA PHE A 108 7.31 6.47 13.63
C PHE A 108 7.88 7.76 14.25
N ALA A 109 7.99 7.84 15.59
CA ALA A 109 8.62 8.97 16.27
C ALA A 109 10.11 9.12 15.93
N LEU A 110 10.83 8.01 15.70
CA LEU A 110 12.21 8.05 15.19
C LEU A 110 12.26 8.52 13.74
N PHE A 111 11.27 8.15 12.92
CA PHE A 111 11.17 8.60 11.54
C PHE A 111 10.97 10.10 11.46
N THR A 112 9.99 10.67 12.19
CA THR A 112 9.68 12.10 12.13
C THR A 112 10.78 12.99 12.72
N LYS A 113 11.63 12.46 13.59
CA LYS A 113 12.86 13.15 14.05
C LYS A 113 13.92 13.29 12.96
N ASN A 114 13.99 12.33 12.03
CA ASN A 114 15.03 12.26 11.00
C ASN A 114 14.52 12.64 9.60
N HIS A 115 13.20 12.70 9.40
CA HIS A 115 12.55 13.00 8.15
C HIS A 115 11.51 14.10 8.38
N THR A 116 11.73 15.25 7.76
CA THR A 116 10.75 16.34 7.75
C THR A 116 9.90 16.22 6.50
N LEU A 117 8.61 15.93 6.67
CA LEU A 117 7.61 15.93 5.59
C LEU A 117 6.70 17.14 5.68
N HIS A 118 6.27 17.65 4.53
CA HIS A 118 5.32 18.74 4.36
C HIS A 118 4.06 18.21 3.67
N PRO A 119 3.03 17.83 4.44
CA PRO A 119 1.84 17.18 3.89
C PRO A 119 1.13 18.06 2.86
N TYR A 120 0.98 17.53 1.65
CA TYR A 120 0.09 18.08 0.65
C TYR A 120 -1.29 17.42 0.73
N ARG A 121 -1.34 16.09 0.79
CA ARG A 121 -2.55 15.29 1.01
C ARG A 121 -2.22 14.03 1.80
N THR A 122 -3.16 13.53 2.60
CA THR A 122 -3.10 12.24 3.30
C THR A 122 -4.42 11.50 3.09
N GLU A 123 -4.38 10.17 3.10
CA GLU A 123 -5.55 9.28 2.94
C GLU A 123 -6.45 9.74 1.77
N TRP A 124 -5.82 10.00 0.63
CA TRP A 124 -6.47 10.65 -0.51
C TRP A 124 -6.98 9.62 -1.53
N ALA A 125 -8.30 9.48 -1.61
CA ALA A 125 -8.95 8.69 -2.65
C ALA A 125 -8.75 9.31 -4.03
N ILE A 126 -8.08 8.56 -4.92
CA ILE A 126 -7.83 8.92 -6.31
C ILE A 126 -8.34 7.84 -7.26
N PHE A 127 -8.63 8.20 -8.51
CA PHE A 127 -9.21 7.26 -9.48
C PHE A 127 -8.86 7.58 -10.94
N ASP A 128 -8.96 6.54 -11.76
CA ASP A 128 -8.93 6.56 -13.22
C ASP A 128 -10.22 5.97 -13.79
N GLU A 129 -11.02 6.83 -14.43
CA GLU A 129 -12.32 6.48 -15.00
C GLU A 129 -12.19 5.48 -16.14
N GLU A 130 -11.16 5.63 -16.98
CA GLU A 130 -10.97 4.79 -18.14
C GLU A 130 -10.76 3.34 -17.75
N SER A 131 -9.91 3.05 -16.75
CA SER A 131 -9.68 1.69 -16.26
C SER A 131 -10.64 1.25 -15.14
N ARG A 132 -11.49 2.16 -14.65
CA ARG A 132 -12.38 1.95 -13.49
C ARG A 132 -11.60 1.46 -12.26
N VAL A 133 -10.44 2.07 -12.02
CA VAL A 133 -9.56 1.77 -10.88
C VAL A 133 -9.52 2.97 -9.94
N ALA A 134 -9.58 2.70 -8.64
CA ALA A 134 -9.46 3.70 -7.59
C ALA A 134 -8.62 3.18 -6.43
N GLY A 135 -8.10 4.08 -5.60
CA GLY A 135 -7.44 3.69 -4.36
C GLY A 135 -7.15 4.89 -3.49
N THR A 136 -6.82 4.62 -2.24
CA THR A 136 -6.45 5.63 -1.27
C THR A 136 -4.93 5.69 -1.16
N LEU A 137 -4.39 6.85 -1.52
CA LEU A 137 -2.99 7.18 -1.36
C LEU A 137 -2.73 7.58 0.10
N ASP A 138 -1.83 6.89 0.77
CA ASP A 138 -1.47 7.15 2.17
C ASP A 138 -1.01 8.59 2.40
N PHE A 139 0.04 9.04 1.69
CA PHE A 139 0.61 10.36 1.90
C PHE A 139 1.28 10.92 0.65
N LEU A 140 0.98 12.18 0.34
CA LEU A 140 1.62 12.98 -0.70
C LEU A 140 2.34 14.16 -0.04
N ASP A 141 3.66 14.15 -0.14
CA ASP A 141 4.55 15.21 0.31
C ASP A 141 4.73 16.26 -0.79
N TYR A 142 4.89 17.54 -0.42
CA TYR A 142 5.29 18.59 -1.36
C TYR A 142 6.32 19.53 -0.75
N GLN A 143 7.55 19.44 -1.27
CA GLN A 143 8.69 20.22 -0.80
C GLN A 143 9.53 20.70 -1.98
N ASN A 144 9.99 21.95 -1.93
CA ASN A 144 10.92 22.52 -2.92
C ASN A 144 10.45 22.36 -4.38
N GLY A 145 9.14 22.47 -4.62
CA GLY A 145 8.56 22.32 -5.96
C GLY A 145 8.39 20.88 -6.46
N LYS A 146 8.63 19.88 -5.61
CA LYS A 146 8.57 18.46 -5.96
C LYS A 146 7.55 17.72 -5.10
N PHE A 147 6.78 16.84 -5.74
CA PHE A 147 5.90 15.91 -5.06
C PHE A 147 6.59 14.56 -4.86
N SER A 148 6.39 13.95 -3.70
CA SER A 148 6.84 12.58 -3.43
C SER A 148 5.76 11.79 -2.73
N ILE A 149 5.58 10.53 -3.12
CA ILE A 149 4.64 9.63 -2.46
C ILE A 149 5.34 8.91 -1.31
N TYR A 150 4.68 8.85 -0.17
CA TYR A 150 5.02 7.94 0.93
C TYR A 150 3.87 6.98 1.16
N ASP A 151 4.18 5.69 1.14
CA ASP A 151 3.25 4.60 1.38
C ASP A 151 3.72 3.86 2.64
N TRP A 152 2.90 3.91 3.69
CA TRP A 152 3.23 3.44 5.03
C TRP A 152 3.09 1.91 5.09
N LYS A 153 4.05 1.24 5.73
CA LYS A 153 4.08 -0.23 5.76
C LYS A 153 4.42 -0.80 7.11
N ARG A 154 3.48 -1.61 7.62
CA ARG A 154 3.67 -2.46 8.78
C ARG A 154 3.97 -3.90 8.36
N SER A 155 5.11 -4.12 7.71
CA SER A 155 5.49 -5.43 7.15
C SER A 155 6.98 -5.70 7.32
N ASN A 156 7.32 -6.92 7.74
CA ASN A 156 8.70 -7.41 7.83
C ASN A 156 9.19 -8.12 6.55
N LYS A 157 8.44 -8.02 5.45
CA LYS A 157 8.74 -8.70 4.17
C LYS A 157 9.20 -7.76 3.06
N VAL A 158 9.25 -6.46 3.33
CA VAL A 158 9.65 -5.45 2.34
C VAL A 158 11.17 -5.33 2.27
N VAL A 159 11.82 -5.38 3.44
CA VAL A 159 13.26 -5.19 3.61
C VAL A 159 13.85 -6.24 4.54
N ASP A 160 15.15 -6.49 4.38
CA ASP A 160 15.93 -7.23 5.37
C ASP A 160 16.13 -6.39 6.65
N ARG A 161 16.80 -6.96 7.66
CA ARG A 161 17.09 -6.27 8.94
C ARG A 161 17.97 -5.03 8.81
N ASN A 162 18.68 -4.87 7.70
CA ASN A 162 19.52 -3.70 7.45
C ASN A 162 18.77 -2.60 6.68
N GLY A 163 17.58 -2.89 6.17
CA GLY A 163 16.79 -2.00 5.31
C GLY A 163 17.00 -2.23 3.81
N THR A 164 17.70 -3.31 3.42
CA THR A 164 17.89 -3.66 2.01
C THR A 164 16.59 -4.24 1.45
N PRO A 165 16.08 -3.76 0.30
CA PRO A 165 14.81 -4.25 -0.22
C PRO A 165 14.91 -5.70 -0.70
N GLU A 166 13.94 -6.53 -0.32
CA GLU A 166 13.86 -7.94 -0.70
C GLU A 166 13.28 -8.08 -2.12
N LYS A 167 14.12 -7.83 -3.13
CA LYS A 167 13.71 -7.77 -4.57
C LYS A 167 13.71 -9.12 -5.28
N ALA A 168 14.34 -10.14 -4.70
CA ALA A 168 14.45 -11.47 -5.27
C ALA A 168 13.63 -12.46 -4.43
N ASN A 169 13.04 -13.46 -5.07
CA ASN A 169 12.47 -14.61 -4.38
C ASN A 169 13.28 -15.86 -4.69
N ARG A 170 13.31 -16.82 -3.76
CA ARG A 170 14.07 -18.06 -3.92
C ARG A 170 13.39 -19.09 -4.82
N TRP A 171 12.10 -18.89 -5.08
CA TRP A 171 11.26 -19.84 -5.80
C TRP A 171 11.12 -19.50 -7.29
N GLY A 172 11.57 -18.31 -7.71
CA GLY A 172 11.48 -17.85 -9.10
C GLY A 172 10.03 -17.58 -9.54
N ASP A 173 9.10 -17.33 -8.61
CA ASP A 173 7.74 -16.94 -8.98
C ASP A 173 7.74 -15.50 -9.52
N HIS A 174 6.94 -15.24 -10.55
CA HIS A 174 6.80 -13.93 -11.17
C HIS A 174 5.32 -13.57 -11.29
N ALA A 175 5.05 -12.30 -11.58
CA ALA A 175 3.72 -11.87 -11.98
C ALA A 175 3.23 -12.64 -13.23
N TYR A 176 1.93 -12.63 -13.46
CA TYR A 176 1.33 -13.08 -14.71
C TYR A 176 1.50 -12.02 -15.81
N ALA A 177 1.22 -12.42 -17.06
CA ALA A 177 1.11 -11.48 -18.16
C ALA A 177 0.06 -10.38 -17.84
N PRO A 178 0.37 -9.10 -18.11
CA PRO A 178 1.36 -8.63 -19.08
C PRO A 178 2.74 -8.26 -18.51
N ILE A 179 2.98 -8.48 -17.21
CA ILE A 179 4.19 -7.98 -16.51
C ILE A 179 5.05 -9.13 -15.96
N ALA A 180 5.12 -10.24 -16.68
CA ALA A 180 5.71 -11.50 -16.20
C ALA A 180 7.23 -11.46 -15.92
N HIS A 181 7.91 -10.36 -16.26
CA HIS A 181 9.29 -10.12 -15.84
C HIS A 181 9.41 -9.63 -14.39
N ILE A 182 8.32 -9.13 -13.79
CA ILE A 182 8.31 -8.64 -12.40
C ILE A 182 8.31 -9.82 -11.43
N VAL A 183 9.27 -9.83 -10.51
CA VAL A 183 9.45 -10.90 -9.51
C VAL A 183 8.37 -10.82 -8.45
N ASP A 184 7.80 -11.95 -8.04
CA ASP A 184 6.78 -12.02 -7.00
C ASP A 184 7.42 -11.84 -5.60
N THR A 185 7.48 -10.59 -5.14
CA THR A 185 7.92 -10.21 -3.79
C THR A 185 7.03 -9.10 -3.24
N THR A 186 6.93 -9.01 -1.92
CA THR A 186 6.19 -7.93 -1.26
C THR A 186 6.70 -6.54 -1.67
N PHE A 187 8.01 -6.38 -1.92
CA PHE A 187 8.57 -5.13 -2.44
C PHE A 187 7.97 -4.75 -3.80
N TRP A 188 7.95 -5.69 -4.76
CA TRP A 188 7.45 -5.44 -6.11
C TRP A 188 5.94 -5.22 -6.18
N HIS A 189 5.16 -5.87 -5.30
CA HIS A 189 3.74 -5.59 -5.14
C HIS A 189 3.51 -4.12 -4.76
N TYR A 190 4.22 -3.63 -3.74
CA TYR A 190 4.09 -2.24 -3.30
C TYR A 190 4.67 -1.24 -4.31
N ALA A 191 5.77 -1.58 -4.99
CA ALA A 191 6.30 -0.74 -6.07
C ALA A 191 5.28 -0.58 -7.21
N LEU A 192 4.55 -1.63 -7.57
CA LEU A 192 3.48 -1.57 -8.56
C LEU A 192 2.30 -0.73 -8.05
N GLN A 193 1.85 -0.95 -6.81
CA GLN A 193 0.78 -0.16 -6.17
C GLN A 193 1.08 1.35 -6.22
N VAL A 194 2.25 1.76 -5.72
CA VAL A 194 2.64 3.17 -5.69
C VAL A 194 2.85 3.73 -7.09
N SER A 195 3.35 2.92 -8.03
CA SER A 195 3.44 3.31 -9.44
C SER A 195 2.06 3.56 -10.08
N ILE A 196 1.03 2.78 -9.72
CA ILE A 196 -0.34 3.03 -10.17
C ILE A 196 -0.84 4.36 -9.61
N TYR A 197 -0.64 4.64 -8.32
CA TYR A 197 -1.00 5.93 -7.74
C TYR A 197 -0.32 7.10 -8.43
N ARG A 198 1.00 7.01 -8.64
CA ARG A 198 1.78 8.01 -9.38
C ARG A 198 1.23 8.24 -10.77
N TYR A 199 0.96 7.17 -11.52
CA TYR A 199 0.41 7.27 -12.87
C TYR A 199 -0.97 7.97 -12.88
N ILE A 200 -1.86 7.61 -11.95
CA ILE A 200 -3.17 8.25 -11.81
C ILE A 200 -3.02 9.75 -11.50
N LEU A 201 -2.14 10.11 -10.56
CA LEU A 201 -1.87 11.51 -10.20
C LEU A 201 -1.34 12.31 -11.40
N GLU A 202 -0.36 11.78 -12.12
CA GLU A 202 0.23 12.43 -13.30
C GLU A 202 -0.81 12.62 -14.41
N LYS A 203 -1.58 11.57 -14.70
CA LYS A 203 -2.54 11.55 -15.82
C LYS A 203 -3.82 12.35 -15.52
N ASN A 204 -4.43 12.15 -14.36
CA ASN A 204 -5.80 12.62 -14.09
C ASN A 204 -5.85 13.82 -13.13
N TYR A 205 -4.79 14.07 -12.37
CA TYR A 205 -4.72 15.16 -11.38
C TYR A 205 -3.70 16.23 -11.74
N GLY A 206 -2.90 16.04 -12.80
CA GLY A 206 -1.89 16.99 -13.24
C GLY A 206 -0.73 17.17 -12.25
N ILE A 207 -0.53 16.21 -11.34
CA ILE A 207 0.51 16.25 -10.31
C ILE A 207 1.70 15.43 -10.78
N GLN A 208 2.82 16.09 -11.04
CA GLN A 208 4.07 15.44 -11.41
C GLN A 208 4.82 15.00 -10.15
N VAL A 209 4.88 13.68 -9.92
CA VAL A 209 5.59 13.08 -8.80
C VAL A 209 7.04 12.84 -9.20
N SER A 210 7.98 13.19 -8.33
CA SER A 210 9.40 12.94 -8.53
C SER A 210 9.78 11.54 -8.03
N ASP A 211 9.42 11.24 -6.77
CA ASP A 211 9.93 10.09 -6.04
C ASP A 211 8.80 9.30 -5.36
N ASN A 212 9.03 7.99 -5.19
CA ASN A 212 8.11 7.05 -4.57
C ASN A 212 8.82 6.32 -3.43
N HIS A 213 8.30 6.39 -2.22
CA HIS A 213 8.92 5.79 -1.04
C HIS A 213 7.98 4.83 -0.32
N LEU A 214 8.53 3.70 0.14
CA LEU A 214 7.93 2.87 1.18
C LEU A 214 8.57 3.22 2.51
N ALA A 215 7.76 3.62 3.49
CA ALA A 215 8.22 3.86 4.84
C ALA A 215 7.73 2.73 5.76
N VAL A 216 8.67 1.91 6.21
CA VAL A 216 8.44 0.65 6.92
C VAL A 216 8.60 0.84 8.42
N PHE A 217 7.54 0.53 9.17
CA PHE A 217 7.48 0.55 10.62
C PHE A 217 7.02 -0.83 11.10
N HIS A 218 7.94 -1.71 11.46
CA HIS A 218 7.61 -3.04 11.96
C HIS A 218 8.39 -3.36 13.24
N PRO A 219 7.75 -3.91 14.30
CA PRO A 219 8.40 -4.18 15.59
C PRO A 219 9.63 -5.08 15.56
N ASP A 220 9.77 -5.89 14.52
CA ASP A 220 10.93 -6.76 14.32
C ASP A 220 12.23 -5.97 14.01
N TYR A 221 12.12 -4.67 13.72
CA TYR A 221 13.25 -3.79 13.41
C TYR A 221 13.54 -2.83 14.57
N ASP A 222 14.81 -2.44 14.70
CA ASP A 222 15.27 -1.49 15.72
C ASP A 222 15.06 -0.02 15.31
N ARG A 223 14.87 0.24 14.01
CA ARG A 223 14.68 1.55 13.39
C ARG A 223 13.69 1.48 12.22
N PRO A 224 13.04 2.60 11.85
CA PRO A 224 12.25 2.66 10.63
C PRO A 224 13.17 2.54 9.40
N HIS A 225 12.61 2.02 8.31
CA HIS A 225 13.30 1.96 7.02
C HIS A 225 12.53 2.73 5.96
N VAL A 226 13.22 3.56 5.18
CA VAL A 226 12.65 4.25 4.02
C VAL A 226 13.35 3.71 2.79
N VAL A 227 12.57 3.30 1.80
CA VAL A 227 13.07 2.67 0.59
C VAL A 227 12.43 3.28 -0.63
N ASP A 228 13.26 3.63 -1.61
CA ASP A 228 12.81 4.10 -2.91
C ASP A 228 12.28 2.94 -3.77
N THR A 229 11.18 3.21 -4.47
CA THR A 229 10.62 2.28 -5.46
C THR A 229 10.78 2.86 -6.86
N PRO A 230 11.04 2.01 -7.87
CA PRO A 230 11.06 2.48 -9.25
C PRO A 230 9.65 2.88 -9.69
N TYR A 231 9.57 3.81 -10.65
CA TYR A 231 8.31 4.08 -11.34
C TYR A 231 8.12 3.07 -12.48
N LEU A 232 7.28 2.07 -12.24
CA LEU A 232 6.94 1.00 -13.18
C LEU A 232 5.91 1.45 -14.22
N LYS A 233 6.18 2.58 -14.89
CA LYS A 233 5.20 3.25 -15.74
C LYS A 233 4.66 2.35 -16.86
N ASP A 234 5.55 1.64 -17.54
CA ASP A 234 5.17 0.80 -18.69
C ASP A 234 4.36 -0.42 -18.23
N GLU A 235 4.72 -1.02 -17.09
CA GLU A 235 3.95 -2.09 -16.44
C GLU A 235 2.57 -1.62 -16.01
N VAL A 236 2.47 -0.43 -15.40
CA VAL A 236 1.20 0.18 -15.00
C VAL A 236 0.31 0.39 -16.23
N ILE A 237 0.85 0.95 -17.31
CA ILE A 237 0.10 1.13 -18.57
C ILE A 237 -0.40 -0.22 -19.08
N SER A 238 0.44 -1.26 -19.07
CA SER A 238 0.09 -2.61 -19.54
C SER A 238 -1.03 -3.23 -18.70
N VAL A 239 -0.93 -3.12 -17.38
CA VAL A 239 -1.94 -3.62 -16.43
C VAL A 239 -3.26 -2.89 -16.59
N LEU A 240 -3.24 -1.55 -16.63
CA LEU A 240 -4.46 -0.76 -16.78
C LEU A 240 -5.10 -0.93 -18.16
N ASN A 241 -4.32 -1.11 -19.24
CA ASN A 241 -4.86 -1.41 -20.57
C ASN A 241 -5.52 -2.78 -20.64
N LYS A 242 -4.92 -3.81 -20.02
CA LYS A 242 -5.56 -5.12 -19.88
C LYS A 242 -6.91 -4.98 -19.17
N ARG A 243 -6.94 -4.25 -18.05
CA ARG A 243 -8.19 -4.00 -17.30
C ARG A 243 -9.24 -3.27 -18.14
N LYS A 244 -8.85 -2.27 -18.94
CA LYS A 244 -9.76 -1.56 -19.86
C LYS A 244 -10.41 -2.47 -20.90
N SER A 245 -9.73 -3.54 -21.30
CA SER A 245 -10.28 -4.49 -22.29
C SER A 245 -11.35 -5.43 -21.73
N GLU A 246 -11.62 -5.39 -20.43
CA GLU A 246 -12.61 -6.24 -19.76
C GLU A 246 -14.03 -5.64 -19.77
N PHE A 247 -14.22 -4.45 -20.36
CA PHE A 247 -15.51 -3.75 -20.48
C PHE A 247 -15.58 -2.90 -21.75
#